data_AF-A0A2D0K6R6-F1
#
_entry.id   AF-A0A2D0K6R6-F1
#
_cell.length_a   1.000
_cell.length_b   1.000
_cell.length_c   1.000
_cell.angle_alpha   90.00
_cell.angle_beta   90.00
_cell.angle_gamma   90.00
#
_symmetry.space_group_name_H-M   'P 1'
#
loop_
_entity.id
_entity.type
_entity.pdbx_description
1 polymer ?
#
loop_
_entity_poly.entity_id
_entity_poly.type
_entity_poly.pdbx_seq_one_letter_code
_entity_poly.pdbx_strand_id
1 'polypeptide(L)' 'MSRINLTIKQIQYICDMAGISYEKVEESRLNEEYTIGKVGIQDEGGIYFEQMGVYCTDYPEDGAMSLEDR' A
#
# COMPACT_ATOMS: atom_id res chain seq x y z
N MET A 1 4.56 -11.73 12.30
CA MET A 1 3.65 -11.08 11.34
C MET A 1 4.50 -10.39 10.29
N SER A 2 4.35 -10.75 9.01
CA SER A 2 5.17 -10.19 7.94
C SER A 2 4.61 -8.83 7.53
N ARG A 3 5.43 -7.78 7.63
CA ARG A 3 5.16 -6.44 7.11
C ARG A 3 6.36 -5.98 6.30
N ILE A 4 6.12 -5.24 5.23
CA ILE A 4 7.18 -4.69 4.38
C ILE A 4 6.92 -3.20 4.19
N ASN A 5 7.94 -2.39 4.41
CA ASN A 5 7.91 -0.96 4.12
C ASN A 5 8.72 -0.71 2.86
N LEU A 6 8.13 0.03 1.92
CA LEU A 6 8.75 0.38 0.65
C LEU A 6 8.51 1.85 0.34
N THR A 7 9.54 2.54 -0.10
CA THR A 7 9.40 3.87 -0.70
C THR A 7 8.70 3.78 -2.05
N ILE A 8 8.03 4.86 -2.49
CA ILE A 8 7.48 4.96 -3.85
C ILE A 8 8.55 4.63 -4.90
N LYS A 9 9.79 5.10 -4.71
CA LYS A 9 10.91 4.78 -5.60
C LYS A 9 11.16 3.28 -5.74
N GLN A 10 11.12 2.53 -4.64
CA GLN A 10 11.30 1.07 -4.66
C GLN A 10 10.11 0.37 -5.31
N ILE A 11 8.88 0.86 -5.08
CA ILE A 11 7.68 0.34 -5.72
C ILE A 11 7.77 0.52 -7.24
N GLN A 12 8.12 1.72 -7.71
CA GLN A 12 8.31 2.00 -9.14
C GLN A 12 9.38 1.09 -9.77
N TYR A 13 10.50 0.88 -9.08
CA TYR A 13 11.55 -0.04 -9.54
C TYR A 13 11.06 -1.49 -9.67
N ILE A 14 10.24 -1.97 -8.72
CA ILE A 14 9.63 -3.30 -8.79
C ILE A 14 8.65 -3.37 -9.97
N CYS A 15 7.84 -2.35 -10.21
CA CYS A 15 6.94 -2.29 -11.35
C CYS A 15 7.70 -2.30 -12.68
N ASP A 16 8.80 -1.55 -12.80
CA ASP A 16 9.68 -1.55 -13.98
C ASP A 16 10.25 -2.96 -14.22
N MET A 17 10.74 -3.63 -13.17
CA MET A 17 11.27 -5.00 -13.24
C MET A 17 10.19 -6.01 -13.65
N ALA A 18 8.96 -5.83 -13.17
CA ALA A 18 7.82 -6.70 -13.46
C ALA A 18 7.13 -6.39 -14.80
N GLY A 19 7.50 -5.29 -15.48
CA GLY A 19 6.82 -4.82 -16.69
C GLY A 19 5.40 -4.29 -16.44
N ILE A 20 5.09 -3.86 -15.21
CA ILE A 20 3.79 -3.30 -14.83
C ILE A 20 3.80 -1.81 -15.16
N SER A 21 2.79 -1.34 -15.89
CA SER A 21 2.61 0.09 -16.16
C SER A 21 2.06 0.81 -14.94
N TYR A 22 2.62 1.98 -14.63
CA TYR A 22 2.19 2.84 -13.53
C TYR A 22 2.33 4.31 -13.92
N GLU A 23 1.67 5.19 -13.16
CA GLU A 23 1.83 6.63 -13.30
C GLU A 23 3.06 7.10 -12.52
N LYS A 24 3.95 7.85 -13.19
CA LYS A 24 5.11 8.43 -12.51
C LYS A 24 4.66 9.48 -11.50
N VAL A 25 5.15 9.33 -10.28
CA VAL A 25 4.91 10.29 -9.20
C VAL A 25 5.99 11.38 -9.22
N GLU A 26 5.66 12.58 -8.77
CA GLU A 26 6.60 13.70 -8.62
C GLU A 26 7.81 13.33 -7.75
N GLU A 27 8.97 13.93 -8.05
CA GLU A 27 10.25 13.63 -7.38
C GLU A 27 10.22 13.90 -5.87
N SER A 28 9.45 14.91 -5.44
CA SER A 28 9.21 15.28 -4.04
C SER A 28 8.60 14.15 -3.22
N ARG A 29 7.89 13.23 -3.87
CA ARG A 29 7.13 12.15 -3.22
C ARG A 29 7.83 10.80 -3.28
N LEU A 30 8.93 10.68 -4.02
CA LEU A 30 9.60 9.39 -4.24
C LEU A 30 10.09 8.70 -2.95
N ASN A 31 10.31 9.47 -1.90
CA ASN A 31 10.73 8.98 -0.59
C ASN A 31 9.56 8.69 0.37
N GLU A 32 8.31 8.95 -0.03
CA GLU A 32 7.14 8.54 0.77
C GLU A 32 7.13 7.02 0.93
N GLU A 33 6.95 6.55 2.17
CA GLU A 33 6.95 5.13 2.51
C GLU A 33 5.54 4.58 2.62
N TYR A 34 5.30 3.46 1.94
CA TYR A 34 4.08 2.67 2.05
C TYR A 34 4.38 1.35 2.75
N THR A 35 3.47 0.98 3.64
CA THR A 35 3.54 -0.32 4.33
C THR A 35 2.56 -1.28 3.69
N ILE A 36 3.05 -2.48 3.34
CA ILE A 36 2.26 -3.62 2.92
C ILE A 36 2.20 -4.61 4.09
N GLY A 37 0.99 -4.92 4.55
CA GLY A 37 0.78 -5.77 5.72
C GLY A 37 -0.69 -6.10 5.95
N LYS A 38 -0.96 -6.81 7.06
CA LYS A 38 -2.35 -7.05 7.49
C LYS A 38 -2.99 -5.75 7.97
N VAL A 39 -4.16 -5.43 7.45
CA VAL A 39 -5.01 -4.32 7.86
C VAL A 39 -6.36 -4.85 8.31
N GLY A 40 -6.92 -4.25 9.36
CA GLY A 40 -8.30 -4.51 9.78
C GLY A 40 -9.24 -3.58 9.04
N ILE A 41 -10.17 -4.12 8.26
CA ILE A 41 -11.19 -3.34 7.56
C ILE A 41 -12.54 -3.59 8.22
N GLN A 42 -13.27 -2.51 8.48
CA GLN A 42 -14.66 -2.56 8.90
C GLN A 42 -15.55 -2.36 7.68
N ASP A 43 -16.35 -3.37 7.36
CA ASP A 43 -17.36 -3.28 6.30
C ASP A 43 -18.61 -2.50 6.77
N GLU A 44 -19.46 -2.08 5.85
CA GLU A 44 -20.69 -1.30 6.12
C GLU A 44 -21.65 -2.03 7.10
N GLY A 45 -21.57 -3.36 7.16
CA GLY A 45 -22.31 -4.19 8.12
C GLY A 45 -21.69 -4.25 9.53
N GLY A 46 -20.57 -3.56 9.78
CA GLY A 46 -19.86 -3.56 11.06
C GLY A 46 -18.97 -4.78 11.31
N ILE A 47 -18.74 -5.61 10.28
CA ILE A 47 -17.89 -6.79 10.37
C ILE A 47 -16.42 -6.37 10.21
N TYR A 48 -15.58 -6.76 11.16
CA TYR A 48 -14.13 -6.57 11.11
C TYR A 48 -13.45 -7.83 10.57
N PHE A 49 -12.63 -7.69 9.54
CA PHE A 49 -11.76 -8.76 9.07
C PHE A 49 -10.34 -8.24 8.82
N GLU A 50 -9.35 -9.10 9.08
CA GLU A 50 -7.96 -8.86 8.74
C GLU A 50 -7.67 -9.36 7.33
N GLN A 51 -7.15 -8.50 6.47
CA GLN A 51 -6.70 -8.88 5.13
C GLN A 51 -5.39 -8.18 4.77
N MET A 52 -4.76 -8.59 3.67
CA MET A 52 -3.59 -7.87 3.16
C MET A 52 -4.01 -6.52 2.57
N GLY A 53 -3.29 -5.47 2.93
CA GLY A 53 -3.52 -4.12 2.47
C GLY A 53 -2.24 -3.32 2.35
N VAL A 54 -2.38 -2.12 1.78
CA VAL A 54 -1.33 -1.12 1.65
C VAL A 54 -1.81 0.21 2.24
N TYR A 55 -0.94 0.92 2.96
CA TYR A 55 -1.25 2.23 3.53
C TYR A 55 0.00 3.12 3.56
N CYS A 56 -0.19 4.44 3.61
CA CYS A 56 0.90 5.38 3.83
C CYS A 56 1.43 5.23 5.26
N THR A 57 2.72 4.99 5.42
CA THR A 57 3.32 4.63 6.73
C THR A 57 3.15 5.74 7.76
N ASP A 58 3.22 7.00 7.32
CA ASP A 58 3.03 8.17 8.18
C ASP A 58 1.56 8.41 8.56
N TYR A 59 0.62 7.88 7.77
CA TYR A 59 -0.82 8.08 7.94
C TYR A 59 -1.58 6.75 7.75
N PRO A 60 -1.42 5.79 8.68
CA PRO A 60 -1.99 4.45 8.55
C PRO A 60 -3.52 4.43 8.58
N GLU A 61 -4.15 5.40 9.25
CA GLU A 61 -5.60 5.54 9.36
C GLU A 61 -6.27 6.22 8.16
N ASP A 62 -5.54 7.03 7.38
CA ASP A 62 -6.13 7.93 6.37
C ASP A 62 -6.12 7.37 4.94
N GLY A 63 -5.69 6.12 4.72
CA GLY A 63 -5.51 5.64 3.36
C GLY A 63 -5.23 4.15 3.19
N ALA A 64 -5.65 3.32 4.14
CA ALA A 64 -5.52 1.87 3.99
C ALA A 64 -6.41 1.36 2.85
N MET A 65 -5.79 0.69 1.88
CA MET A 65 -6.47 0.06 0.75
C MET A 65 -6.26 -1.46 0.81
N SER A 66 -7.33 -2.21 0.58
CA SER A 66 -7.26 -3.66 0.42
C SER A 66 -6.45 -4.04 -0.83
N LEU A 67 -5.69 -5.14 -0.74
CA LEU A 67 -5.03 -5.77 -1.88
C LEU A 67 -5.77 -7.01 -2.40
N GLU A 68 -6.86 -7.44 -1.76
CA GLU A 68 -7.72 -8.52 -2.29
C GLU A 68 -8.70 -7.99 -3.34
N ASP A 69 -8.94 -8.80 -4.39
CA ASP A 69 -9.43 -8.44 -5.72
C ASP A 69 -10.50 -7.33 -5.83
N ARG A 70 -10.25 -6.41 -6.79
CA ARG A 70 -11.27 -5.62 -7.49
C ARG A 70 -11.57 -6.24 -8.84
#